data_AF-A0A529LPA5-F1
#
_entry.id   AF-A0A529LPA5-F1
#
_cell.length_a   1.000
_cell.length_b   1.000
_cell.length_c   1.000
_cell.angle_alpha   90.00
_cell.angle_beta   90.00
_cell.angle_gamma   90.00
#
_symmetry.space_group_name_H-M   'P 1'
#
loop_
_entity.id
_entity.type
_entity.pdbx_description
1 polymer ?
#
loop_
_entity_poly.entity_id
_entity_poly.type
_entity_poly.pdbx_seq_one_letter_code
_entity_poly.pdbx_strand_id
1 'polypeptide(L)' 'MKIESIKAYHVVQPFVDGPYRMSKGRVADCFDAVIVAITSDSG' A
#
# COMPACT_ATOMS: atom_id res chain seq x y z
N MET A 1 -22.68 -15.84 -3.85
CA MET A 1 -21.59 -14.88 -3.56
C MET A 1 -20.30 -15.67 -3.45
N LYS A 2 -19.48 -15.56 -4.50
CA LYS A 2 -18.16 -16.18 -4.65
C LYS A 2 -17.18 -15.10 -5.11
N ILE A 3 -15.91 -15.27 -4.76
CA ILE A 3 -14.85 -14.40 -5.26
C ILE A 3 -14.62 -14.76 -6.73
N GLU A 4 -14.69 -13.76 -7.60
CA GLU A 4 -14.42 -13.88 -9.04
C GLU A 4 -12.98 -13.49 -9.36
N SER A 5 -12.46 -12.42 -8.76
CA SER A 5 -11.08 -12.00 -8.99
C SER A 5 -10.42 -11.36 -7.77
N ILE A 6 -9.10 -11.46 -7.73
CA ILE A 6 -8.23 -10.80 -6.76
C ILE A 6 -7.12 -10.11 -7.53
N LYS A 7 -6.94 -8.80 -7.32
CA LYS A 7 -5.87 -8.01 -7.93
C LYS A 7 -5.07 -7.31 -6.85
N ALA A 8 -3.75 -7.33 -6.96
CA ALA A 8 -2.85 -6.62 -6.08
C ALA A 8 -2.20 -5.45 -6.83
N TYR A 9 -2.18 -4.28 -6.20
CA TYR A 9 -1.57 -3.07 -6.71
C TYR A 9 -0.48 -2.62 -5.76
N HIS A 10 0.70 -2.32 -6.30
CA HIS A 10 1.79 -1.74 -5.55
C HIS A 10 1.67 -0.22 -5.56
N VAL A 11 1.76 0.41 -4.39
CA VAL A 11 1.69 1.86 -4.23
C VAL A 11 2.82 2.30 -3.32
N VAL A 12 3.65 3.21 -3.84
CA VAL A 12 4.62 3.96 -3.05
C VAL A 12 4.00 5.31 -2.76
N GLN A 13 3.62 5.56 -1.51
CA GLN A 13 3.05 6.84 -1.07
C GLN A 13 4.13 7.68 -0.39
N PRO A 14 4.61 8.75 -1.02
CA PRO A 14 5.58 9.65 -0.40
C PRO A 14 5.02 10.32 0.86
N PHE A 15 5.89 10.62 1.82
CA PHE A 15 5.51 11.45 2.97
C PHE A 15 5.36 12.92 2.54
N VAL A 16 4.39 13.62 3.13
CA VAL A 16 4.02 14.99 2.74
C VAL A 16 5.13 15.99 3.07
N ASP A 17 5.69 15.92 4.28
CA ASP A 17 6.72 16.86 4.77
C ASP A 17 8.16 16.28 4.70
N GLY A 18 8.38 15.35 3.78
CA GLY A 18 9.68 14.71 3.56
C GLY A 18 9.99 13.55 4.51
N PRO A 19 11.26 13.07 4.52
CA PRO A 19 11.60 11.81 5.16
C PRO A 19 11.47 11.83 6.69
N TYR A 20 10.84 10.79 7.24
CA TYR A 20 10.76 10.56 8.68
C TYR A 20 12.07 9.97 9.21
N ARG A 21 12.70 10.66 10.18
CA ARG A 21 13.96 10.27 10.79
C ARG A 21 13.73 9.69 12.19
N MET A 22 14.24 8.48 12.41
CA MET A 22 14.07 7.73 13.65
C MET A 22 15.40 7.51 14.37
N SER A 23 15.31 7.10 15.62
CA SER A 23 16.47 6.67 16.40
C SER A 23 17.28 5.58 15.68
N LYS A 24 18.58 5.54 15.97
CA LYS A 24 19.57 4.64 15.36
C LYS A 24 19.77 4.85 13.85
N GLY A 25 19.57 6.08 13.36
CA GLY A 25 19.87 6.47 11.98
C GLY A 25 18.90 5.92 10.93
N ARG A 26 17.73 5.42 11.34
CA ARG A 26 16.71 4.91 10.41
C ARG A 26 15.99 6.08 9.73
N VAL A 27 15.77 5.96 8.43
CA VAL A 27 15.08 6.96 7.61
C VAL A 27 14.07 6.24 6.72
N ALA A 28 12.88 6.80 6.59
CA ALA A 28 11.87 6.40 5.62
C ALA A 28 11.37 7.65 4.88
N ASP A 29 11.09 7.54 3.59
CA ASP A 29 10.62 8.64 2.72
C ASP A 29 9.20 8.40 2.18
N CYS A 30 8.68 7.19 2.34
CA CYS A 30 7.38 6.77 1.85
C CYS A 30 6.80 5.61 2.66
N PHE A 31 5.51 5.37 2.47
CA PHE A 31 4.87 4.10 2.77
C PHE A 31 4.87 3.24 1.50
N ASP A 32 5.48 2.06 1.58
CA ASP A 32 5.37 1.02 0.57
C ASP A 32 4.17 0.13 0.92
N ALA A 33 3.13 0.15 0.09
CA ALA A 33 1.87 -0.52 0.35
C ALA A 33 1.43 -1.42 -0.82
N VAL A 34 0.74 -2.50 -0.47
CA VAL A 34 0.01 -3.34 -1.43
C VAL A 34 -1.48 -3.19 -1.17
N ILE A 35 -2.21 -2.71 -2.17
CA ILE A 35 -3.67 -2.60 -2.15
C ILE A 35 -4.27 -3.82 -2.86
N VAL A 36 -5.19 -4.51 -2.22
CA VAL A 36 -5.86 -5.68 -2.79
C VAL A 36 -7.30 -5.35 -3.11
N ALA A 37 -7.68 -5.50 -4.38
CA ALA A 37 -9.07 -5.44 -4.82
C ALA A 37 -9.59 -6.86 -5.00
N ILE A 38 -10.73 -7.16 -4.36
CA ILE A 38 -11.45 -8.42 -4.48
C ILE A 38 -12.79 -8.12 -5.14
N THR A 39 -13.12 -8.83 -6.22
CA THR A 39 -14.40 -8.68 -6.94
C THR A 39 -15.24 -9.92 -6.72
N SER A 40 -16.54 -9.73 -6.44
CA SER A 40 -17.51 -10.81 -6.30
C SER A 40 -18.17 -11.14 -7.64
N ASP A 41 -18.69 -12.36 -7.77
CA ASP A 41 -19.51 -12.79 -8.89
C ASP A 41 -20.85 -12.01 -9.04
N SER A 42 -21.18 -11.17 -8.06
CA SER A 42 -22.36 -10.30 -8.04
C SER A 42 -22.05 -8.82 -8.36
N GLY A 43 -20.80 -8.48 -8.68
CA GLY A 43 -20.33 -7.09 -8.81
C GLY A 43 -20.01 -6.45 -7.47
#